data_AF-A0A3S3DIG2-F1
#
_entry.id   AF-A0A3S3DIG2-F1
#
_cell.length_a   1.000
_cell.length_b   1.000
_cell.length_c   1.000
_cell.angle_alpha   90.00
_cell.angle_beta   90.00
_cell.angle_gamma   90.00
#
_symmetry.space_group_name_H-M   'P 1'
#
loop_
_entity.id
_entity.type
_entity.pdbx_description
1 polymer ?
#
loop_
_entity_poly.entity_id
_entity_poly.type
_entity_poly.pdbx_seq_one_letter_code
_entity_poly.pdbx_strand_id
1 'polypeptide(L)'
;MRALPVAVYTTDKQGLITFFNEAAAELWGHRPVLNEDRWCGSWKLRHLDGSKMAHEECPMAIALREEKDVRWGRAIAERPNGELIPFSAHPVLLRNEAGDTIGAITTLLDLRTQTMADEARTRLASIVESSVDAIVSKDINGIITSWNDAAQRLFGYTPAEAIGRPVTILIPPDHLDEEVSIITRIRAGEVVPSYETVRQRKDGTRIPVSLTVSPIRDGIGRIVGASKIARDISSHKESERRIRLLMREVNHRVKNQYSVIISMIRETSKQASTPEVFLDQVRERILALSESHDLLVNAEWRGATVAELVEAQVRVFAAQSRLSAKGPVIMLKPNAVQYLGIAFHELATNSAKYGVLSHPVGQVEIEWAITTGANGEEVFGLVWHEHDGPPLDGEKRRGFGSVVLKRITPQALGGTGQLEFGEHGVSWKLEAPLRYVKNSLDEMD
;
A
#
# COMPACT_ATOMS: atom_id res chain seq x y z
N MET A 1 61.18 -4.00 24.96
CA MET A 1 60.57 -3.10 23.97
C MET A 1 60.46 -3.72 22.57
N ARG A 2 61.48 -4.41 22.04
CA ARG A 2 61.46 -4.95 20.65
C ARG A 2 60.31 -5.91 20.31
N ALA A 3 59.91 -6.78 21.24
CA ALA A 3 58.84 -7.76 21.03
C ALA A 3 57.46 -7.31 21.57
N LEU A 4 57.30 -6.04 21.95
CA LEU A 4 56.02 -5.54 22.42
C LEU A 4 55.03 -5.44 21.25
N PRO A 5 53.77 -5.90 21.42
CA PRO A 5 52.74 -5.80 20.38
C PRO A 5 52.17 -4.38 20.22
N VAL A 6 52.71 -3.42 20.97
CA VAL A 6 52.28 -2.02 20.94
C VAL A 6 53.40 -1.18 20.34
N ALA A 7 53.05 -0.27 19.44
CA ALA A 7 54.00 0.63 18.78
C ALA A 7 54.69 1.55 19.80
N VAL A 8 56.01 1.51 19.87
CA VAL A 8 56.82 2.31 20.79
C VAL A 8 58.08 2.79 20.08
N TYR A 9 58.44 4.05 20.31
CA TYR A 9 59.73 4.60 19.91
C TYR A 9 60.26 5.61 20.92
N THR A 10 61.56 5.87 20.87
CA THR A 10 62.26 6.85 21.69
C THR A 10 63.01 7.85 20.83
N THR A 11 63.23 9.03 21.39
CA THR A 11 64.09 10.06 20.81
C THR A 11 65.10 10.56 21.83
N ASP A 12 66.16 11.21 21.38
CA ASP A 12 67.00 12.05 22.23
C ASP A 12 66.33 13.42 22.53
N LYS A 13 67.06 14.30 23.24
CA LYS A 13 66.59 15.66 23.60
C LYS A 13 66.36 16.55 22.39
N GLN A 14 67.10 16.33 21.30
CA GLN A 14 66.98 17.09 20.04
C GLN A 14 65.85 16.55 19.14
N GLY A 15 65.21 15.45 19.55
CA GLY A 15 64.12 14.79 18.86
C GLY A 15 64.56 13.73 17.86
N LEU A 16 65.84 13.40 17.74
CA LEU A 16 66.30 12.35 16.82
C LEU A 16 65.83 10.98 17.32
N ILE A 17 65.26 10.17 16.43
CA ILE A 17 64.74 8.84 16.79
C ILE A 17 65.92 7.92 17.11
N THR A 18 66.00 7.46 18.36
CA THR A 18 67.08 6.60 18.87
C THR A 18 66.70 5.13 18.87
N PHE A 19 65.41 4.81 18.90
CA PHE A 19 64.88 3.45 18.82
C PHE A 19 63.42 3.45 18.39
N PHE A 20 62.99 2.43 17.65
CA PHE A 20 61.58 2.07 17.45
C PHE A 20 61.44 0.54 17.38
N ASN A 21 60.26 0.01 17.71
CA ASN A 21 59.96 -1.42 17.53
C ASN A 21 59.23 -1.71 16.22
N GLU A 22 59.08 -3.00 15.89
CA GLU A 22 58.40 -3.45 14.67
C GLU A 22 56.96 -2.93 14.58
N ALA A 23 56.20 -2.93 15.68
CA ALA A 23 54.84 -2.40 15.70
C ALA A 23 54.77 -0.90 15.33
N ALA A 24 55.77 -0.09 15.68
CA ALA A 24 55.84 1.32 15.27
C ALA A 24 56.12 1.47 13.77
N ALA A 25 57.05 0.68 13.23
CA ALA A 25 57.33 0.65 11.79
C ALA A 25 56.11 0.19 10.98
N GLU A 26 55.41 -0.85 11.45
CA GLU A 26 54.16 -1.32 10.86
C GLU A 26 53.09 -0.23 10.87
N LEU A 27 52.89 0.47 12.00
CA LEU A 27 51.93 1.56 12.11
C LEU A 27 52.22 2.65 11.06
N TRP A 28 53.47 3.11 10.98
CA TRP A 28 53.90 4.14 10.02
C TRP A 28 53.93 3.67 8.57
N GLY A 29 53.93 2.36 8.32
CA GLY A 29 54.03 1.77 6.98
C GLY A 29 55.39 2.01 6.31
N HIS A 30 56.38 2.49 7.07
CA HIS A 30 57.76 2.69 6.63
C HIS A 30 58.70 2.73 7.85
N ARG A 31 60.00 2.71 7.60
CA ARG A 31 61.03 2.67 8.66
C ARG A 31 61.82 3.97 8.66
N PRO A 32 61.82 4.74 9.77
CA PRO A 32 62.68 5.90 9.87
C PRO A 32 64.15 5.50 10.00
N VAL A 33 65.05 6.41 9.62
CA VAL A 33 66.49 6.28 9.80
C VAL A 33 66.87 6.74 11.21
N LEU A 34 67.42 5.83 12.01
CA LEU A 34 67.83 6.11 13.38
C LEU A 34 68.92 7.19 13.42
N ASN A 35 68.80 8.12 14.36
CA ASN A 35 69.69 9.26 14.57
C ASN A 35 69.72 10.27 13.40
N GLU A 36 68.79 10.19 12.45
CA GLU A 36 68.62 11.18 11.37
C GLU A 36 67.19 11.76 11.39
N ASP A 37 66.17 10.90 11.41
CA ASP A 37 64.78 11.34 11.44
C ASP A 37 64.40 11.93 12.79
N ARG A 38 63.64 13.04 12.75
CA ARG A 38 63.27 13.83 13.93
C ARG A 38 61.80 13.72 14.29
N TRP A 39 61.55 13.80 15.58
CA TRP A 39 60.26 13.88 16.27
C TRP A 39 59.39 12.64 16.19
N CYS A 40 59.14 12.11 14.99
CA CYS A 40 58.23 11.01 14.77
C CYS A 40 58.60 10.25 13.50
N GLY A 41 58.49 8.92 13.53
CA GLY A 41 58.76 8.08 12.37
C GLY A 41 57.63 8.04 11.34
N SER A 42 56.59 8.86 11.44
CA SER A 42 55.52 8.94 10.42
C SER A 42 56.03 9.58 9.13
N TRP A 43 55.62 9.07 7.96
CA TRP A 43 56.03 9.64 6.65
C TRP A 43 55.46 11.07 6.47
N LYS A 44 54.17 11.24 6.76
CA LYS A 44 53.50 12.54 6.88
C LYS A 44 52.52 12.49 8.05
N LEU A 45 52.25 13.65 8.64
CA LEU A 45 51.28 13.82 9.71
C LEU A 45 50.13 14.74 9.30
N ARG A 46 48.96 14.46 9.86
CA ARG A 46 47.76 15.28 9.73
C ARG A 46 47.06 15.45 11.08
N HIS A 47 46.34 16.54 11.23
CA HIS A 47 45.36 16.72 12.29
C HIS A 47 44.13 15.82 12.03
N LEU A 48 43.28 15.63 13.06
CA LEU A 48 42.08 14.79 12.94
C LEU A 48 41.04 15.33 11.95
N ASP A 49 41.07 16.62 11.63
CA ASP A 49 40.25 17.25 10.59
C ASP A 49 40.80 17.02 9.17
N GLY A 50 41.95 16.35 9.04
CA GLY A 50 42.60 16.04 7.77
C GLY A 50 43.59 17.08 7.27
N SER A 51 43.72 18.24 7.93
CA SER A 51 44.72 19.26 7.60
C SER A 51 46.15 18.76 7.86
N LYS A 52 47.14 19.30 7.14
CA LYS A 52 48.55 18.88 7.28
C LYS A 52 49.11 19.33 8.63
N MET A 53 49.84 18.46 9.29
CA MET A 53 50.55 18.73 10.55
C MET A 53 52.06 18.65 10.29
N ALA A 54 52.82 19.64 10.73
CA ALA A 54 54.28 19.57 10.69
C ALA A 54 54.80 18.61 11.77
N HIS A 55 55.94 17.95 11.55
CA HIS A 55 56.50 17.02 12.53
C HIS A 55 56.89 17.72 13.85
N GLU A 56 57.23 19.01 13.80
CA GLU A 56 57.49 19.88 14.96
C GLU A 56 56.24 20.19 15.80
N GLU A 57 55.06 19.89 15.28
CA GLU A 57 53.77 20.05 15.93
C GLU A 57 53.22 18.72 16.47
N CYS A 58 53.93 17.61 16.22
CA CYS A 58 53.50 16.32 16.70
C CYS A 58 53.61 16.24 18.24
N PRO A 59 52.85 15.34 18.90
CA PRO A 59 52.87 15.22 20.36
C PRO A 59 54.27 15.06 20.97
N MET A 60 55.17 14.33 20.31
CA MET A 60 56.56 14.15 20.77
C MET A 60 57.35 15.47 20.75
N ALA A 61 57.23 16.24 19.66
CA ALA A 61 57.90 17.53 19.54
C ALA A 61 57.37 18.54 20.57
N ILE A 62 56.05 18.55 20.80
CA ILE A 62 55.44 19.37 21.85
C ILE A 62 55.99 18.99 23.22
N ALA A 63 56.03 17.69 23.55
CA ALA A 63 56.51 17.23 24.86
C ALA A 63 57.96 17.65 25.15
N LEU A 64 58.85 17.49 24.18
CA LEU A 64 60.25 17.88 24.29
C LEU A 64 60.43 19.41 24.35
N ARG A 65 59.70 20.17 23.54
CA ARG A 65 59.79 21.64 23.48
C ARG A 65 59.25 22.31 24.73
N GLU A 66 58.14 21.81 25.27
CA GLU A 66 57.50 22.38 26.46
C GLU A 66 58.02 21.79 27.78
N GLU A 67 58.94 20.83 27.70
CA GLU A 67 59.47 20.06 28.83
C GLU A 67 58.38 19.46 29.74
N LYS A 68 57.29 18.98 29.13
CA LYS A 68 56.14 18.37 29.82
C LYS A 68 55.68 17.11 29.11
N ASP A 69 55.20 16.14 29.89
CA ASP A 69 54.55 14.96 29.34
C ASP A 69 53.25 15.36 28.62
N VAL A 70 53.03 14.80 27.42
CA VAL A 70 51.77 14.97 26.69
C VAL A 70 50.96 13.69 26.81
N ARG A 71 49.71 13.81 27.26
CA ARG A 71 48.79 12.67 27.37
C ARG A 71 47.75 12.72 26.27
N TRP A 72 47.52 11.58 25.60
CA TRP A 72 46.47 11.40 24.59
C TRP A 72 46.56 12.35 23.38
N GLY A 73 47.78 12.70 22.95
CA GLY A 73 47.96 13.51 21.75
C GLY A 73 47.51 12.73 20.52
N ARG A 74 46.61 13.27 19.70
CA ARG A 74 46.03 12.55 18.55
C ARG A 74 46.51 13.15 17.23
N ALA A 75 46.83 12.28 16.28
CA ALA A 75 47.17 12.66 14.92
C ALA A 75 46.82 11.52 13.95
N ILE A 76 46.96 11.78 12.66
CA ILE A 76 46.84 10.78 11.61
C ILE A 76 48.20 10.64 10.92
N ALA A 77 48.72 9.42 10.86
CA ALA A 77 49.87 9.10 10.02
C ALA A 77 49.38 8.78 8.59
N GLU A 78 49.88 9.50 7.59
CA GLU A 78 49.69 9.15 6.18
C GLU A 78 50.88 8.28 5.74
N ARG A 79 50.59 7.03 5.40
CA ARG A 79 51.57 6.06 4.89
C ARG A 79 51.99 6.39 3.44
N PRO A 80 53.12 5.88 2.95
CA PRO A 80 53.57 6.15 1.57
C PRO A 80 52.59 5.68 0.49
N ASN A 81 51.81 4.63 0.78
CA ASN A 81 50.75 4.10 -0.08
C ASN A 81 49.45 4.94 -0.05
N GLY A 82 49.41 6.03 0.71
CA GLY A 82 48.25 6.90 0.87
C GLY A 82 47.25 6.48 1.96
N GLU A 83 47.48 5.35 2.65
CA GLU A 83 46.62 4.91 3.76
C GLU A 83 46.74 5.86 4.96
N LEU A 84 45.61 6.20 5.58
CA LEU A 84 45.53 7.09 6.74
C LEU A 84 45.31 6.29 8.03
N ILE A 85 46.24 6.41 8.97
CA ILE A 85 46.22 5.69 10.24
C ILE A 85 46.01 6.69 11.38
N PRO A 86 44.79 6.83 11.92
CA PRO A 86 44.58 7.60 13.15
C PRO A 86 45.27 6.90 14.33
N PHE A 87 46.01 7.66 15.14
CA PHE A 87 46.66 7.14 16.34
C PHE A 87 46.58 8.11 17.52
N SER A 88 46.72 7.56 18.73
CA SER A 88 46.96 8.32 19.97
C SER A 88 48.39 8.11 20.44
N ALA A 89 49.06 9.18 20.84
CA ALA A 89 50.44 9.19 21.32
C ALA A 89 50.53 9.71 22.76
N HIS A 90 51.50 9.15 23.48
CA HIS A 90 51.74 9.41 24.89
C HIS A 90 53.23 9.57 25.16
N PRO A 91 53.85 10.67 24.70
CA PRO A 91 55.25 10.93 24.98
C PRO A 91 55.46 11.30 26.44
N VAL A 92 56.39 10.60 27.07
CA VAL A 92 56.88 10.81 28.44
C VAL A 92 58.36 11.14 28.36
N LEU A 93 58.78 12.17 29.08
CA LEU A 93 60.17 12.61 29.09
C LEU A 93 61.08 11.63 29.83
N LEU A 94 62.23 11.33 29.25
CA LEU A 94 63.32 10.58 29.89
C LEU A 94 64.29 11.56 30.53
N ARG A 95 64.60 11.37 31.82
CA ARG A 95 65.48 12.24 32.60
C ARG A 95 66.67 11.46 33.18
N ASN A 96 67.84 12.10 33.28
CA ASN A 96 69.00 11.55 33.98
C ASN A 96 68.85 11.70 35.51
N GLU A 97 69.84 11.23 36.28
CA GLU A 97 69.86 11.33 37.75
C GLU A 97 69.89 12.78 38.27
N ALA A 98 70.41 13.73 37.48
CA ALA A 98 70.42 15.15 37.79
C ALA A 98 69.07 15.85 37.50
N GLY A 99 68.11 15.14 36.88
CA GLY A 99 66.79 15.66 36.50
C GLY A 99 66.73 16.28 35.11
N ASP A 100 67.83 16.33 34.37
CA ASP A 100 67.87 16.88 33.02
C ASP A 100 67.18 15.94 32.03
N THR A 101 66.33 16.49 31.17
CA THR A 101 65.72 15.76 30.04
C THR A 101 66.82 15.30 29.08
N ILE A 102 66.93 13.99 28.87
CA ILE A 102 67.86 13.36 27.92
C ILE A 102 67.16 12.84 26.66
N GLY A 103 65.83 12.80 26.66
CA GLY A 103 65.03 12.36 25.53
C GLY A 103 63.58 12.12 25.92
N ALA A 104 62.87 11.32 25.13
CA ALA A 104 61.49 10.96 25.39
C ALA A 104 61.17 9.57 24.83
N ILE A 105 60.18 8.92 25.43
CA ILE A 105 59.59 7.66 24.95
C ILE A 105 58.11 7.88 24.70
N THR A 106 57.57 7.34 23.61
CA THR A 106 56.12 7.36 23.39
C THR A 106 55.61 5.98 23.01
N THR A 107 54.38 5.72 23.45
CA THR A 107 53.55 4.64 22.93
C THR A 107 52.57 5.22 21.92
N LEU A 108 52.37 4.51 20.80
CA LEU A 108 51.36 4.82 19.79
C LEU A 108 50.27 3.75 19.83
N LEU A 109 49.02 4.20 19.95
CA LEU A 109 47.84 3.35 19.90
C LEU A 109 47.11 3.59 18.57
N ASP A 110 47.01 2.55 17.74
CA ASP A 110 46.21 2.57 16.51
C ASP A 110 44.71 2.66 16.86
N LEU A 111 44.02 3.66 16.30
CA LEU A 111 42.62 3.94 16.58
C LEU A 111 41.66 3.38 15.51
N ARG A 112 42.15 2.71 14.45
CA ARG A 112 41.30 2.22 13.34
C ARG A 112 40.19 1.27 13.79
N THR A 113 40.48 0.32 14.67
CA THR A 113 39.49 -0.64 15.18
C THR A 113 38.37 0.05 15.96
N GLN A 114 38.70 1.07 16.75
CA GLN A 114 37.72 1.86 17.47
C GLN A 114 36.86 2.69 16.51
N THR A 115 37.49 3.39 15.57
CA THR A 115 36.77 4.17 14.55
C THR A 115 35.82 3.30 13.72
N MET A 116 36.27 2.14 13.26
CA MET A 116 35.42 1.21 12.49
C MET A 116 34.24 0.69 13.31
N ALA A 117 34.42 0.42 14.61
CA ALA A 117 33.35 0.00 15.49
C ALA A 117 32.31 1.13 15.70
N ASP A 118 32.78 2.36 15.88
CA ASP A 118 31.90 3.53 16.02
C ASP A 118 31.15 3.86 14.72
N GLU A 119 31.82 3.74 13.57
CA GLU A 119 31.19 3.89 12.24
C GLU A 119 30.14 2.81 11.99
N ALA A 120 30.45 1.55 12.29
CA ALA A 120 29.51 0.44 12.16
C ALA A 120 28.27 0.65 13.06
N ARG A 121 28.49 1.08 14.32
CA ARG A 121 27.40 1.38 15.25
C ARG A 121 26.53 2.53 14.76
N THR A 122 27.16 3.60 14.26
CA THR A 122 26.45 4.76 13.71
C THR A 122 25.64 4.37 12.47
N ARG A 123 26.22 3.57 11.56
CA ARG A 123 25.53 3.05 10.38
C ARG A 123 24.31 2.21 10.76
N LEU A 124 24.45 1.28 11.72
CA LEU A 124 23.33 0.46 12.20
C LEU A 124 22.23 1.30 12.84
N ALA A 125 22.60 2.32 13.64
CA ALA A 125 21.63 3.25 14.22
C ALA A 125 20.86 4.00 13.12
N SER A 126 21.53 4.50 12.09
CA SER A 126 20.87 5.16 10.96
C SER A 126 19.92 4.24 10.20
N ILE A 127 20.26 2.95 10.05
CA ILE A 127 19.37 1.96 9.41
C ILE A 127 18.10 1.73 10.25
N VAL A 128 18.24 1.66 11.58
CA VAL A 128 17.10 1.50 12.49
C VAL A 128 16.20 2.74 12.50
N GLU A 129 16.78 3.94 12.54
CA GLU A 129 15.99 5.19 12.55
C GLU A 129 15.30 5.48 11.23
N SER A 130 15.93 5.16 10.10
CA SER A 130 15.33 5.32 8.77
C SER A 130 14.32 4.23 8.40
N SER A 131 14.15 3.20 9.23
CA SER A 131 13.16 2.14 9.01
C SER A 131 11.74 2.72 8.97
N VAL A 132 10.92 2.19 8.06
CA VAL A 132 9.48 2.47 8.01
C VAL A 132 8.73 1.65 9.06
N ASP A 133 9.21 0.45 9.35
CA ASP A 133 8.65 -0.43 10.37
C ASP A 133 9.07 0.05 11.77
N ALA A 134 8.15 -0.05 12.72
CA ALA A 134 8.42 0.27 14.12
C ALA A 134 9.36 -0.77 14.73
N ILE A 135 10.49 -0.31 15.26
CA ILE A 135 11.49 -1.16 15.92
C ILE A 135 11.56 -0.76 17.39
N VAL A 136 11.26 -1.73 18.25
CA VAL A 136 11.22 -1.55 19.71
C VAL A 136 12.06 -2.62 20.37
N SER A 137 13.00 -2.24 21.22
CA SER A 137 13.72 -3.20 22.05
C SER A 137 13.23 -3.16 23.49
N LYS A 138 13.33 -4.29 24.18
CA LYS A 138 13.00 -4.40 25.61
C LYS A 138 13.98 -5.33 26.31
N ASP A 139 14.13 -5.18 27.61
CA ASP A 139 14.88 -6.12 28.45
C ASP A 139 14.09 -7.42 28.69
N ILE A 140 14.69 -8.36 29.42
CA ILE A 140 14.06 -9.67 29.73
C ILE A 140 12.84 -9.58 30.67
N ASN A 141 12.62 -8.42 31.29
CA ASN A 141 11.45 -8.12 32.12
C ASN A 141 10.34 -7.42 31.32
N GLY A 142 10.58 -7.17 30.03
CA GLY A 142 9.62 -6.53 29.13
C GLY A 142 9.61 -5.00 29.22
N ILE A 143 10.62 -4.39 29.84
CA ILE A 143 10.77 -2.93 29.91
C ILE A 143 11.42 -2.42 28.63
N ILE A 144 10.79 -1.43 27.99
CA ILE A 144 11.27 -0.85 26.73
C ILE A 144 12.63 -0.17 26.95
N THR A 145 13.61 -0.52 26.11
CA THR A 145 14.99 -0.01 26.15
C THR A 145 15.36 0.83 24.94
N SER A 146 14.69 0.65 23.80
CA SER A 146 14.88 1.50 22.62
C SER A 146 13.59 1.69 21.82
N TRP A 147 13.52 2.82 21.10
CA TRP A 147 12.34 3.29 20.42
C TRP A 147 12.75 4.11 19.19
N ASN A 148 12.54 3.60 17.98
CA ASN A 148 12.87 4.34 16.75
C ASN A 148 11.75 5.31 16.33
N ASP A 149 12.06 6.18 15.37
CA ASP A 149 11.10 7.17 14.86
C ASP A 149 9.80 6.55 14.31
N ALA A 150 9.87 5.37 13.68
CA ALA A 150 8.68 4.67 13.20
C ALA A 150 7.78 4.17 14.33
N ALA A 151 8.34 3.72 15.46
CA ALA A 151 7.55 3.34 16.62
C ALA A 151 6.79 4.54 17.21
N GLN A 152 7.39 5.73 17.21
CA GLN A 152 6.70 6.96 17.61
C GLN A 152 5.53 7.27 16.66
N ARG A 153 5.74 7.21 15.34
CA ARG A 153 4.66 7.43 14.36
C ARG A 153 3.54 6.40 14.50
N LEU A 154 3.88 5.13 14.71
CA LEU A 154 2.92 4.04 14.76
C LEU A 154 2.06 4.06 16.03
N PHE A 155 2.70 4.23 17.19
CA PHE A 155 2.06 4.08 18.50
C PHE A 155 1.72 5.40 19.20
N GLY A 156 2.26 6.53 18.74
CA GLY A 156 1.97 7.87 19.27
C GLY A 156 2.67 8.22 20.58
N TYR A 157 3.61 7.40 21.04
CA TYR A 157 4.47 7.69 22.20
C TYR A 157 5.82 8.24 21.73
N THR A 158 6.30 9.30 22.37
CA THR A 158 7.68 9.74 22.17
C THR A 158 8.66 8.77 22.85
N PRO A 159 9.95 8.71 22.42
CA PRO A 159 10.96 7.90 23.09
C PRO A 159 11.04 8.16 24.60
N ALA A 160 10.92 9.43 25.01
CA ALA A 160 10.96 9.82 26.43
C ALA A 160 9.77 9.30 27.24
N GLU A 161 8.62 9.08 26.60
CA GLU A 161 7.43 8.52 27.24
C GLU A 161 7.43 6.99 27.23
N ALA A 162 8.04 6.37 26.20
CA ALA A 162 8.01 4.93 25.98
C ALA A 162 9.14 4.19 26.71
N ILE A 163 10.37 4.71 26.65
CA ILE A 163 11.54 4.05 27.24
C ILE A 163 11.39 4.00 28.77
N GLY A 164 11.66 2.84 29.36
CA GLY A 164 11.46 2.58 30.80
C GLY A 164 10.05 2.14 31.18
N ARG A 165 9.08 2.14 30.24
CA ARG A 165 7.73 1.59 30.45
C ARG A 165 7.65 0.11 30.05
N PRO A 166 6.69 -0.65 30.60
CA PRO A 166 6.47 -2.03 30.15
C PRO A 166 5.89 -2.03 28.73
N VAL A 167 6.33 -2.95 27.88
CA VAL A 167 5.86 -3.08 26.48
C VAL A 167 4.36 -3.38 26.38
N THR A 168 3.73 -3.83 27.47
CA THR A 168 2.30 -4.09 27.58
C THR A 168 1.44 -2.85 27.36
N ILE A 169 1.98 -1.63 27.46
CA ILE A 169 1.25 -0.40 27.09
C ILE A 169 0.81 -0.37 25.61
N LEU A 170 1.44 -1.20 24.77
CA LEU A 170 1.13 -1.32 23.34
C LEU A 170 0.16 -2.48 23.05
N ILE A 171 -0.24 -3.24 24.06
CA ILE A 171 -0.98 -4.48 23.92
C ILE A 171 -2.38 -4.28 24.50
N PRO A 172 -3.45 -4.50 23.73
CA PRO A 172 -4.81 -4.46 24.24
C PRO A 172 -4.99 -5.40 25.44
N PRO A 173 -5.84 -5.08 26.44
CA PRO A 173 -6.04 -5.93 27.62
C PRO A 173 -6.44 -7.38 27.29
N ASP A 174 -7.20 -7.58 26.22
CA ASP A 174 -7.63 -8.89 25.70
C ASP A 174 -6.54 -9.68 24.95
N HIS A 175 -5.32 -9.13 24.83
CA HIS A 175 -4.19 -9.73 24.11
C HIS A 175 -2.94 -9.89 25.00
N LEU A 176 -3.02 -9.66 26.31
CA LEU A 176 -1.84 -9.67 27.20
C LEU A 176 -1.16 -11.05 27.31
N ASP A 177 -1.91 -12.15 27.20
CA ASP A 177 -1.36 -13.52 27.23
C ASP A 177 -0.37 -13.79 26.08
N GLU A 178 -0.51 -13.05 24.97
CA GLU A 178 0.39 -13.10 23.82
C GLU A 178 1.83 -12.75 24.24
N GLU A 179 2.00 -11.75 25.10
CA GLU A 179 3.32 -11.31 25.59
C GLU A 179 3.99 -12.38 26.46
N VAL A 180 3.20 -13.11 27.26
CA VAL A 180 3.69 -14.21 28.10
C VAL A 180 4.22 -15.36 27.23
N SER A 181 3.52 -15.68 26.15
CA SER A 181 3.99 -16.69 25.19
C SER A 181 5.28 -16.24 24.49
N ILE A 182 5.32 -14.98 24.02
CA ILE A 182 6.50 -14.41 23.35
C ILE A 182 7.73 -14.46 24.25
N ILE A 183 7.62 -13.97 25.50
CA ILE A 183 8.80 -13.91 26.39
C ILE A 183 9.34 -15.29 26.74
N THR A 184 8.46 -16.31 26.84
CA THR A 184 8.85 -17.70 27.07
C THR A 184 9.71 -18.23 25.92
N ARG A 185 9.28 -18.01 24.68
CA ARG A 185 10.03 -18.43 23.48
C ARG A 185 11.35 -17.67 23.34
N ILE A 186 11.35 -16.37 23.63
CA ILE A 186 12.57 -15.56 23.61
C ILE A 186 13.57 -16.04 24.65
N ARG A 187 13.13 -16.43 25.86
CA ARG A 187 14.00 -17.02 26.90
C ARG A 187 14.62 -18.34 26.45
N ALA A 188 13.93 -19.11 25.61
CA ALA A 188 14.47 -20.31 24.98
C ALA A 188 15.41 -20.01 23.79
N GLY A 189 15.61 -18.74 23.42
CA GLY A 189 16.43 -18.33 22.28
C GLY A 189 15.76 -18.45 20.92
N GLU A 190 14.44 -18.66 20.90
CA GLU A 190 13.65 -18.76 19.68
C GLU A 190 13.29 -17.41 19.09
N VAL A 191 13.21 -17.35 17.77
CA VAL A 191 12.58 -16.24 17.06
C VAL A 191 11.08 -16.52 16.94
N VAL A 192 10.26 -15.53 17.25
CA VAL A 192 8.83 -15.55 16.94
C VAL A 192 8.68 -15.04 15.49
N PRO A 193 8.34 -15.92 14.53
CA PRO A 193 8.19 -15.53 13.13
C PRO A 193 7.05 -14.54 12.97
N SER A 194 6.96 -13.87 11.82
CA SER A 194 5.91 -12.89 11.57
C SER A 194 4.50 -13.46 11.69
N TYR A 195 3.63 -12.77 12.42
CA TYR A 195 2.19 -13.05 12.51
C TYR A 195 1.40 -11.75 12.65
N GLU A 196 0.12 -11.80 12.28
CA GLU A 196 -0.78 -10.66 12.43
C GLU A 196 -1.39 -10.64 13.83
N THR A 197 -1.37 -9.48 14.47
CA THR A 197 -2.00 -9.25 15.78
C THR A 197 -2.51 -7.80 15.85
N VAL A 198 -3.13 -7.43 16.97
CA VAL A 198 -3.59 -6.07 17.25
C VAL A 198 -2.71 -5.45 18.34
N ARG A 199 -2.36 -4.19 18.12
CA ARG A 199 -1.72 -3.34 19.10
C ARG A 199 -2.58 -2.13 19.40
N GLN A 200 -2.18 -1.37 20.41
CA GLN A 200 -2.89 -0.21 20.89
C GLN A 200 -1.96 1.01 20.87
N ARG A 201 -2.47 2.12 20.35
CA ARG A 201 -1.78 3.42 20.39
C ARG A 201 -2.03 4.12 21.73
N LYS A 202 -1.31 5.22 21.97
CA LYS A 202 -1.46 6.08 23.15
C LYS A 202 -2.90 6.58 23.39
N ASP A 203 -3.62 6.88 22.32
CA ASP A 203 -5.01 7.34 22.35
C ASP A 203 -6.04 6.21 22.56
N GLY A 204 -5.58 4.96 22.67
CA GLY A 204 -6.43 3.78 22.81
C GLY A 204 -6.91 3.17 21.49
N THR A 205 -6.59 3.77 20.35
CA THR A 205 -6.96 3.21 19.05
C THR A 205 -6.26 1.88 18.81
N ARG A 206 -7.03 0.90 18.32
CA ARG A 206 -6.51 -0.41 17.93
C ARG A 206 -5.91 -0.31 16.53
N ILE A 207 -4.75 -0.93 16.35
CA ILE A 207 -4.03 -0.96 15.08
C ILE A 207 -3.63 -2.40 14.75
N PRO A 208 -4.02 -2.93 13.58
CA PRO A 208 -3.54 -4.23 13.14
C PRO A 208 -2.08 -4.12 12.71
N VAL A 209 -1.24 -5.02 13.20
CA VAL A 209 0.18 -5.08 12.85
C VAL A 209 0.62 -6.48 12.48
N SER A 210 1.61 -6.57 11.60
CA SER A 210 2.42 -7.76 11.43
C SER A 210 3.63 -7.65 12.37
N LEU A 211 3.75 -8.57 13.32
CA LEU A 211 4.74 -8.53 14.39
C LEU A 211 5.74 -9.68 14.27
N THR A 212 7.03 -9.35 14.34
CA THR A 212 8.14 -10.31 14.47
C THR A 212 8.93 -9.99 15.75
N VAL A 213 9.37 -11.01 16.48
CA VAL A 213 10.13 -10.82 17.73
C VAL A 213 11.37 -11.69 17.75
N SER A 214 12.54 -11.08 18.01
CA SER A 214 13.84 -11.76 17.99
C SER A 214 14.60 -11.54 19.31
N PRO A 215 15.37 -12.53 19.81
CA PRO A 215 16.17 -12.36 21.01
C PRO A 215 17.37 -11.43 20.76
N ILE A 216 17.68 -10.57 21.73
CA ILE A 216 18.90 -9.75 21.74
C ILE A 216 19.92 -10.43 22.65
N ARG A 217 21.15 -10.61 22.15
CA ARG A 217 22.26 -11.22 22.89
C ARG A 217 23.35 -10.21 23.22
N ASP A 218 24.00 -10.38 24.36
CA ASP A 218 25.19 -9.62 24.74
C ASP A 218 26.48 -10.17 24.07
N GLY A 219 27.62 -9.53 24.35
CA GLY A 219 28.92 -9.90 23.77
C GLY A 219 29.44 -11.29 24.15
N ILE A 220 28.81 -11.97 25.12
CA ILE A 220 29.14 -13.35 25.51
C ILE A 220 28.02 -14.34 25.15
N GLY A 221 27.02 -13.89 24.37
CA GLY A 221 25.96 -14.72 23.80
C GLY A 221 24.73 -14.93 24.71
N ARG A 222 24.65 -14.28 25.87
CA ARG A 222 23.50 -14.40 26.78
C ARG A 222 22.34 -13.55 26.27
N ILE A 223 21.12 -14.05 26.42
CA ILE A 223 19.91 -13.31 26.05
C ILE A 223 19.65 -12.24 27.10
N VAL A 224 19.68 -10.98 26.67
CA VAL A 224 19.49 -9.81 27.55
C VAL A 224 18.16 -9.09 27.29
N GLY A 225 17.45 -9.46 26.22
CA GLY A 225 16.20 -8.82 25.86
C GLY A 225 15.62 -9.33 24.54
N ALA A 226 14.72 -8.55 23.96
CA ALA A 226 14.10 -8.83 22.67
C ALA A 226 13.98 -7.57 21.82
N SER A 227 14.13 -7.71 20.51
CA SER A 227 13.71 -6.71 19.53
C SER A 227 12.37 -7.11 18.93
N LYS A 228 11.48 -6.15 18.76
CA LYS A 228 10.18 -6.27 18.12
C LYS A 228 10.18 -5.41 16.85
N ILE A 229 9.73 -5.99 15.75
CA ILE A 229 9.46 -5.26 14.51
C ILE A 229 7.96 -5.34 14.28
N ALA A 230 7.28 -4.19 14.29
CA ALA A 230 5.85 -4.06 14.04
C ALA A 230 5.61 -3.25 12.77
N ARG A 231 4.96 -3.89 11.79
CA ARG A 231 4.54 -3.26 10.54
C ARG A 231 3.05 -2.97 10.57
N ASP A 232 2.66 -1.74 10.26
CA ASP A 232 1.26 -1.38 10.07
C ASP A 232 0.67 -2.12 8.85
N ILE A 233 -0.41 -2.86 9.06
CA ILE A 233 -1.14 -3.56 7.98
C ILE A 233 -2.56 -3.04 7.79
N SER A 234 -2.86 -1.84 8.30
CA SER A 234 -4.19 -1.22 8.21
C SER A 234 -4.65 -1.06 6.76
N SER A 235 -3.80 -0.52 5.89
CA SER A 235 -4.10 -0.33 4.46
C SER A 235 -4.32 -1.67 3.73
N HIS A 236 -3.56 -2.70 4.09
CA HIS A 236 -3.74 -4.05 3.57
C HIS A 236 -5.10 -4.62 3.98
N LYS A 237 -5.45 -4.55 5.27
CA LYS A 237 -6.76 -5.01 5.79
C LYS A 237 -7.94 -4.26 5.18
N GLU A 238 -7.80 -2.95 4.98
CA GLU A 238 -8.83 -2.13 4.32
C GLU A 238 -9.03 -2.55 2.86
N SER A 239 -7.94 -2.77 2.13
CA SER A 239 -7.98 -3.25 0.73
C SER A 239 -8.62 -4.63 0.64
N GLU A 240 -8.24 -5.57 1.51
CA GLU A 240 -8.87 -6.90 1.59
C GLU A 240 -10.37 -6.79 1.85
N ARG A 241 -10.79 -5.92 2.79
CA ARG A 241 -12.20 -5.70 3.10
C ARG A 241 -12.95 -5.12 1.90
N ARG A 242 -12.36 -4.15 1.20
CA ARG A 242 -12.94 -3.54 0.00
C ARG A 242 -13.15 -4.58 -1.10
N ILE A 243 -12.14 -5.42 -1.36
CA ILE A 243 -12.25 -6.50 -2.35
C ILE A 243 -13.37 -7.48 -1.98
N ARG A 244 -13.49 -7.88 -0.70
CA ARG A 244 -14.58 -8.77 -0.25
C ARG A 244 -15.97 -8.16 -0.44
N LEU A 245 -16.12 -6.85 -0.19
CA LEU A 245 -17.39 -6.15 -0.40
C LEU A 245 -17.76 -6.11 -1.89
N LEU A 246 -16.81 -5.76 -2.76
CA LEU A 246 -17.01 -5.76 -4.21
C LEU A 246 -17.36 -7.17 -4.72
N MET A 247 -16.65 -8.20 -4.26
CA MET A 247 -16.97 -9.60 -4.61
C MET A 247 -18.38 -10.00 -4.16
N ARG A 248 -18.83 -9.55 -2.98
CA ARG A 248 -20.20 -9.81 -2.51
C ARG A 248 -21.23 -9.14 -3.41
N GLU A 249 -20.96 -7.92 -3.86
CA GLU A 249 -21.82 -7.17 -4.76
C GLU A 249 -21.92 -7.81 -6.15
N VAL A 250 -20.79 -8.23 -6.73
CA VAL A 250 -20.76 -8.97 -8.00
C VAL A 250 -21.56 -10.26 -7.89
N ASN A 251 -21.34 -11.05 -6.82
CA ASN A 251 -22.09 -12.28 -6.58
C ASN A 251 -23.61 -12.04 -6.47
N HIS A 252 -24.02 -10.94 -5.82
CA HIS A 252 -25.44 -10.58 -5.75
C HIS A 252 -26.00 -10.25 -7.13
N ARG A 253 -25.28 -9.48 -7.95
CA ARG A 253 -25.70 -9.12 -9.32
C ARG A 253 -25.82 -10.35 -10.24
N VAL A 254 -24.86 -11.27 -10.17
CA VAL A 254 -24.90 -12.54 -10.93
C VAL A 254 -26.12 -13.38 -10.52
N LYS A 255 -26.43 -13.50 -9.23
CA LYS A 255 -27.64 -14.20 -8.75
C LYS A 255 -28.93 -13.57 -9.27
N ASN A 256 -28.98 -12.24 -9.36
CA ASN A 256 -30.12 -11.53 -9.94
C ASN A 256 -30.28 -11.87 -11.43
N GLN A 257 -29.19 -11.89 -12.20
CA GLN A 257 -29.21 -12.26 -13.62
C GLN A 257 -29.70 -13.71 -13.83
N TYR A 258 -29.24 -14.66 -13.01
CA TYR A 258 -29.74 -16.04 -13.07
C TYR A 258 -31.24 -16.12 -12.77
N SER A 259 -31.75 -15.31 -11.84
CA SER A 259 -33.18 -15.29 -11.53
C SER A 259 -34.03 -14.79 -12.71
N VAL A 260 -33.50 -13.84 -13.50
CA VAL A 260 -34.12 -13.38 -14.75
C VAL A 260 -34.09 -14.49 -15.80
N ILE A 261 -32.96 -15.16 -16.00
CA ILE A 261 -32.82 -16.27 -16.97
C ILE A 261 -33.74 -17.45 -16.62
N ILE A 262 -33.82 -17.84 -15.35
CA ILE A 262 -34.72 -18.91 -14.91
C ILE A 262 -36.18 -18.52 -15.14
N SER A 263 -36.56 -17.28 -14.85
CA SER A 263 -37.90 -16.76 -15.12
C SER A 263 -38.21 -16.78 -16.62
N MET A 264 -37.24 -16.40 -17.45
CA MET A 264 -37.33 -16.42 -18.91
C MET A 264 -37.54 -17.82 -19.46
N ILE A 265 -36.74 -18.79 -19.03
CA ILE A 265 -36.87 -20.20 -19.43
C ILE A 265 -38.26 -20.73 -19.06
N ARG A 266 -38.71 -20.49 -17.82
CA ARG A 266 -40.02 -20.96 -17.33
C ARG A 266 -41.18 -20.39 -18.13
N GLU A 267 -41.16 -19.10 -18.45
CA GLU A 267 -42.24 -18.46 -19.21
C GLU A 267 -42.21 -18.85 -20.68
N THR A 268 -41.04 -18.94 -21.29
CA THR A 268 -40.88 -19.37 -22.69
C THR A 268 -41.35 -20.81 -22.86
N SER A 269 -41.01 -21.71 -21.92
CA SER A 269 -41.43 -23.11 -21.95
C SER A 269 -42.95 -23.29 -21.90
N LYS A 270 -43.71 -22.35 -21.32
CA LYS A 270 -45.18 -22.42 -21.27
C LYS A 270 -45.84 -22.07 -22.61
N GLN A 271 -45.12 -21.36 -23.48
CA GLN A 271 -45.67 -20.75 -24.70
C GLN A 271 -45.12 -21.39 -25.98
N ALA A 272 -43.92 -21.95 -25.92
CA ALA A 272 -43.31 -22.59 -27.08
C ALA A 272 -44.10 -23.84 -27.49
N SER A 273 -44.43 -23.91 -28.78
CA SER A 273 -45.16 -25.04 -29.37
C SER A 273 -44.26 -26.25 -29.64
N THR A 274 -42.97 -26.03 -29.90
CA THR A 274 -41.97 -27.09 -30.13
C THR A 274 -40.64 -26.79 -29.43
N PRO A 275 -39.78 -27.81 -29.20
CA PRO A 275 -38.44 -27.61 -28.65
C PRO A 275 -37.56 -26.64 -29.45
N GLU A 276 -37.67 -26.63 -30.77
CA GLU A 276 -36.89 -25.75 -31.66
C GLU A 276 -37.28 -24.28 -31.46
N VAL A 277 -38.58 -24.00 -31.44
CA VAL A 277 -39.11 -22.65 -31.17
C VAL A 277 -38.70 -22.18 -29.78
N PHE A 278 -38.72 -23.07 -28.79
CA PHE A 278 -38.25 -22.77 -27.44
C PHE A 278 -36.76 -22.36 -27.44
N LEU A 279 -35.89 -23.15 -28.08
CA LEU A 279 -34.45 -22.90 -28.13
C LEU A 279 -34.13 -21.58 -28.84
N ASP A 280 -34.79 -21.30 -29.96
CA ASP A 280 -34.58 -20.05 -30.69
C ASP A 280 -35.01 -18.83 -29.86
N GLN A 281 -36.18 -18.89 -29.22
CA GLN A 281 -36.67 -17.78 -28.39
C GLN A 281 -35.80 -17.54 -27.15
N VAL A 282 -35.30 -18.60 -26.50
CA VAL A 282 -34.36 -18.45 -25.38
C VAL A 282 -33.03 -17.87 -25.85
N ARG A 283 -32.51 -18.33 -26.99
CA ARG A 283 -31.25 -17.83 -27.56
C ARG A 283 -31.32 -16.35 -27.91
N GLU A 284 -32.37 -15.91 -28.63
CA GLU A 284 -32.58 -14.50 -28.99
C GLU A 284 -32.54 -13.60 -27.73
N ARG A 285 -33.24 -14.00 -26.67
CA ARG A 285 -33.33 -13.22 -25.42
C ARG A 285 -32.03 -13.21 -24.62
N ILE A 286 -31.26 -14.29 -24.63
CA ILE A 286 -29.94 -14.31 -23.98
C ILE A 286 -28.99 -13.36 -24.72
N LEU A 287 -29.03 -13.34 -26.06
CA LEU A 287 -28.20 -12.41 -26.84
C LEU A 287 -28.56 -10.95 -26.54
N ALA A 288 -29.84 -10.62 -26.44
CA ALA A 288 -30.28 -9.28 -26.03
C ALA A 288 -29.80 -8.89 -24.62
N LEU A 289 -29.83 -9.85 -23.69
CA LEU A 289 -29.30 -9.66 -22.33
C LEU A 289 -27.80 -9.34 -22.37
N SER A 290 -27.05 -10.04 -23.23
CA SER A 290 -25.62 -9.83 -23.43
C SER A 290 -25.32 -8.47 -24.02
N GLU A 291 -26.07 -7.98 -25.01
CA GLU A 291 -25.87 -6.63 -25.56
C GLU A 291 -26.06 -5.53 -24.51
N SER A 292 -27.07 -5.67 -23.65
CA SER A 292 -27.27 -4.77 -22.51
C SER A 292 -26.10 -4.84 -21.52
N HIS A 293 -25.46 -6.00 -21.39
CA HIS A 293 -24.28 -6.19 -20.55
C HIS A 293 -23.02 -5.56 -21.16
N ASP A 294 -22.84 -5.69 -22.48
CA ASP A 294 -21.71 -5.10 -23.21
C ASP A 294 -21.72 -3.57 -23.11
N LEU A 295 -22.90 -2.93 -23.18
CA LEU A 295 -23.02 -1.49 -22.92
C LEU A 295 -22.47 -1.11 -21.53
N LEU A 296 -22.75 -1.92 -20.51
CA LEU A 296 -22.25 -1.67 -19.16
C LEU A 296 -20.76 -1.92 -19.03
N VAL A 297 -20.22 -2.98 -19.64
CA VAL A 297 -18.80 -3.30 -19.58
C VAL A 297 -17.97 -2.24 -20.31
N ASN A 298 -18.40 -1.82 -21.51
CA ASN A 298 -17.70 -0.82 -22.32
C ASN A 298 -17.69 0.57 -21.67
N ALA A 299 -18.71 0.89 -20.86
CA ALA A 299 -18.81 2.14 -20.12
C ALA A 299 -18.20 2.07 -18.71
N GLU A 300 -17.37 1.08 -18.38
CA GLU A 300 -16.81 0.85 -17.04
C GLU A 300 -17.89 0.84 -15.93
N TRP A 301 -19.07 0.31 -16.26
CA TRP A 301 -20.25 0.26 -15.38
C TRP A 301 -20.83 1.62 -14.97
N ARG A 302 -20.45 2.71 -15.64
CA ARG A 302 -21.01 4.06 -15.39
C ARG A 302 -22.49 4.16 -15.77
N GLY A 303 -22.99 3.27 -16.63
CA GLY A 303 -24.36 3.25 -17.09
C GLY A 303 -24.45 3.34 -18.61
N ALA A 304 -25.65 3.60 -19.11
CA ALA A 304 -25.91 3.98 -20.49
C ALA A 304 -27.08 4.98 -20.49
N THR A 305 -27.13 5.88 -21.45
CA THR A 305 -28.29 6.76 -21.61
C THR A 305 -29.50 5.98 -22.13
N VAL A 306 -30.72 6.48 -21.87
CA VAL A 306 -31.94 5.89 -22.45
C VAL A 306 -31.83 5.80 -23.98
N ALA A 307 -31.28 6.83 -24.63
CA ALA A 307 -31.09 6.88 -26.07
C ALA A 307 -30.13 5.79 -26.58
N GLU A 308 -28.96 5.62 -25.95
CA GLU A 308 -28.01 4.55 -26.30
C GLU A 308 -28.63 3.16 -26.14
N LEU A 309 -29.45 2.97 -25.10
CA LEU A 309 -30.10 1.69 -24.86
C LEU A 309 -31.20 1.39 -25.89
N VAL A 310 -32.00 2.40 -26.27
CA VAL A 310 -32.97 2.28 -27.37
C VAL A 310 -32.25 1.98 -28.68
N GLU A 311 -31.16 2.68 -28.96
CA GLU A 311 -30.37 2.50 -30.19
C GLU A 311 -29.81 1.07 -30.29
N ALA A 312 -29.29 0.53 -29.19
CA ALA A 312 -28.78 -0.83 -29.14
C ALA A 312 -29.88 -1.88 -29.32
N GLN A 313 -31.04 -1.71 -28.68
CA GLN A 313 -32.07 -2.76 -28.61
C GLN A 313 -33.13 -2.69 -29.71
N VAL A 314 -33.39 -1.51 -30.29
CA VAL A 314 -34.55 -1.29 -31.17
C VAL A 314 -34.14 -1.05 -32.62
N ARG A 315 -33.00 -0.37 -32.87
CA ARG A 315 -32.61 0.06 -34.23
C ARG A 315 -32.42 -1.12 -35.20
N VAL A 316 -32.07 -2.30 -34.71
CA VAL A 316 -31.92 -3.51 -35.54
C VAL A 316 -33.25 -3.90 -36.23
N PHE A 317 -34.39 -3.47 -35.69
CA PHE A 317 -35.72 -3.86 -36.16
C PHE A 317 -36.43 -2.82 -37.03
N ALA A 318 -35.95 -1.56 -37.06
CA ALA A 318 -36.65 -0.46 -37.76
C ALA A 318 -35.67 0.52 -38.42
N ALA A 319 -36.01 0.96 -39.63
CA ALA A 319 -35.32 2.08 -40.27
C ALA A 319 -35.56 3.38 -39.47
N GLN A 320 -34.58 4.31 -39.51
CA GLN A 320 -34.61 5.54 -38.73
C GLN A 320 -35.85 6.42 -38.98
N SER A 321 -36.46 6.35 -40.17
CA SER A 321 -37.68 7.09 -40.51
C SER A 321 -38.95 6.58 -39.82
N ARG A 322 -38.91 5.40 -39.20
CA ARG A 322 -40.05 4.73 -38.56
C ARG A 322 -39.94 4.65 -37.04
N LEU A 323 -38.86 5.20 -36.48
CA LEU A 323 -38.56 5.18 -35.06
C LEU A 323 -38.33 6.61 -34.57
N SER A 324 -39.13 7.05 -33.60
CA SER A 324 -38.89 8.29 -32.86
C SER A 324 -38.48 7.95 -31.43
N ALA A 325 -37.39 8.52 -30.94
CA ALA A 325 -36.94 8.37 -29.56
C ALA A 325 -36.59 9.75 -29.00
N LYS A 326 -37.37 10.26 -28.04
CA LYS A 326 -37.26 11.64 -27.54
C LYS A 326 -37.36 11.70 -26.02
N GLY A 327 -36.46 12.47 -25.41
CA GLY A 327 -36.49 12.77 -23.99
C GLY A 327 -35.19 13.41 -23.51
N PRO A 328 -35.10 13.81 -22.23
CA PRO A 328 -33.88 14.39 -21.67
C PRO A 328 -32.75 13.35 -21.60
N VAL A 329 -31.50 13.81 -21.57
CA VAL A 329 -30.36 12.92 -21.33
C VAL A 329 -30.43 12.42 -19.88
N ILE A 330 -30.64 11.11 -19.73
CA ILE A 330 -30.67 10.43 -18.42
C ILE A 330 -29.66 9.30 -18.47
N MET A 331 -28.61 9.41 -17.66
CA MET A 331 -27.67 8.32 -17.42
C MET A 331 -28.35 7.26 -16.54
N LEU A 332 -28.59 6.07 -17.08
CA LEU A 332 -29.27 4.99 -16.36
C LEU A 332 -28.29 4.26 -15.43
N LYS A 333 -28.76 3.90 -14.23
CA LYS A 333 -28.07 2.95 -13.35
C LYS A 333 -27.93 1.59 -14.04
N PRO A 334 -26.89 0.79 -13.74
CA PRO A 334 -26.72 -0.55 -14.31
C PRO A 334 -27.95 -1.47 -14.20
N ASN A 335 -28.66 -1.37 -13.07
CA ASN A 335 -29.91 -2.11 -12.88
C ASN A 335 -30.99 -1.67 -13.89
N ALA A 336 -31.13 -0.36 -14.12
CA ALA A 336 -32.09 0.18 -15.07
C ALA A 336 -31.74 -0.17 -16.52
N VAL A 337 -30.46 -0.09 -16.90
CA VAL A 337 -29.98 -0.54 -18.22
C VAL A 337 -30.38 -1.99 -18.47
N GLN A 338 -30.18 -2.87 -17.49
CA GLN A 338 -30.49 -4.29 -17.63
C GLN A 338 -31.98 -4.54 -17.89
N TYR A 339 -32.88 -3.94 -17.10
CA TYR A 339 -34.31 -4.25 -17.16
C TYR A 339 -35.05 -3.47 -18.26
N LEU A 340 -34.60 -2.24 -18.56
CA LEU A 340 -35.11 -1.50 -19.71
C LEU A 340 -34.61 -2.12 -21.02
N GLY A 341 -33.39 -2.63 -21.06
CA GLY A 341 -32.85 -3.31 -22.24
C GLY A 341 -33.69 -4.52 -22.65
N ILE A 342 -34.02 -5.39 -21.68
CA ILE A 342 -34.93 -6.52 -21.93
C ILE A 342 -36.32 -6.04 -22.35
N ALA A 343 -36.85 -4.98 -21.72
CA ALA A 343 -38.17 -4.45 -22.06
C ALA A 343 -38.23 -3.92 -23.50
N PHE A 344 -37.23 -3.12 -23.91
CA PHE A 344 -37.13 -2.61 -25.28
C PHE A 344 -36.93 -3.72 -26.29
N HIS A 345 -36.10 -4.72 -25.98
CA HIS A 345 -35.93 -5.89 -26.84
C HIS A 345 -37.24 -6.65 -27.07
N GLU A 346 -38.00 -6.91 -26.00
CA GLU A 346 -39.28 -7.61 -26.10
C GLU A 346 -40.31 -6.78 -26.87
N LEU A 347 -40.37 -5.46 -26.67
CA LEU A 347 -41.25 -4.57 -27.44
C LEU A 347 -40.88 -4.57 -28.93
N ALA A 348 -39.60 -4.33 -29.25
CA ALA A 348 -39.12 -4.28 -30.64
C ALA A 348 -39.35 -5.61 -31.37
N THR A 349 -39.02 -6.74 -30.72
CA THR A 349 -39.21 -8.07 -31.29
C THR A 349 -40.69 -8.38 -31.50
N ASN A 350 -41.57 -8.04 -30.55
CA ASN A 350 -43.01 -8.24 -30.69
C ASN A 350 -43.59 -7.38 -31.80
N SER A 351 -43.13 -6.13 -31.91
CA SER A 351 -43.56 -5.24 -32.99
C SER A 351 -43.11 -5.75 -34.36
N ALA A 352 -41.87 -6.24 -34.48
CA ALA A 352 -41.32 -6.76 -35.72
C ALA A 352 -41.98 -8.08 -36.16
N LYS A 353 -42.29 -8.96 -35.21
CA LYS A 353 -42.92 -10.26 -35.53
C LYS A 353 -44.43 -10.14 -35.74
N TYR A 354 -45.09 -9.24 -35.03
CA TYR A 354 -46.55 -9.30 -34.91
C TYR A 354 -47.26 -7.94 -34.77
N GLY A 355 -46.53 -6.84 -34.75
CA GLY A 355 -47.07 -5.49 -34.54
C GLY A 355 -46.73 -4.58 -35.71
N VAL A 356 -46.51 -3.30 -35.42
CA VAL A 356 -46.42 -2.27 -36.46
C VAL A 356 -45.15 -2.38 -37.30
N LEU A 357 -44.05 -2.87 -36.73
CA LEU A 357 -42.78 -3.03 -37.46
C LEU A 357 -42.81 -4.17 -38.48
N SER A 358 -43.76 -5.11 -38.37
CA SER A 358 -43.97 -6.16 -39.38
C SER A 358 -44.51 -5.64 -40.73
N HIS A 359 -45.05 -4.42 -40.76
CA HIS A 359 -45.67 -3.81 -41.94
C HIS A 359 -44.91 -2.55 -42.39
N PRO A 360 -44.86 -2.17 -43.68
CA PRO A 360 -43.99 -1.07 -44.16
C PRO A 360 -44.28 0.34 -43.60
N VAL A 361 -45.51 0.62 -43.16
CA VAL A 361 -45.95 1.96 -42.75
C VAL A 361 -45.99 2.18 -41.24
N GLY A 362 -45.90 1.12 -40.44
CA GLY A 362 -46.05 1.21 -39.00
C GLY A 362 -44.92 2.00 -38.33
N GLN A 363 -45.21 2.68 -37.23
CA GLN A 363 -44.24 3.56 -36.57
C GLN A 363 -44.20 3.31 -35.07
N VAL A 364 -43.02 3.48 -34.50
CA VAL A 364 -42.76 3.35 -33.07
C VAL A 364 -42.27 4.70 -32.54
N GLU A 365 -42.96 5.20 -31.53
CA GLU A 365 -42.59 6.40 -30.79
C GLU A 365 -42.23 6.02 -29.35
N ILE A 366 -41.07 6.49 -28.90
CA ILE A 366 -40.55 6.26 -27.56
C ILE A 366 -40.28 7.62 -26.94
N GLU A 367 -41.05 7.96 -25.91
CA GLU A 367 -40.93 9.24 -25.22
C GLU A 367 -40.61 9.00 -23.75
N TRP A 368 -39.68 9.76 -23.20
CA TRP A 368 -39.43 9.76 -21.76
C TRP A 368 -39.27 11.16 -21.21
N ALA A 369 -39.64 11.32 -19.94
CA ALA A 369 -39.58 12.58 -19.23
C ALA A 369 -39.35 12.36 -17.74
N ILE A 370 -38.90 13.42 -17.06
CA ILE A 370 -38.88 13.50 -15.61
C ILE A 370 -40.06 14.39 -15.21
N THR A 371 -40.95 13.85 -14.38
CA THR A 371 -42.10 14.59 -13.83
C THR A 371 -42.01 14.64 -12.31
N THR A 372 -42.71 15.59 -11.70
CA THR A 372 -42.84 15.64 -10.24
C THR A 372 -44.09 14.86 -9.85
N GLY A 373 -43.91 13.80 -9.06
CA GLY A 373 -45.02 13.00 -8.54
C GLY A 373 -45.81 13.74 -7.45
N ALA A 374 -46.97 13.18 -7.08
CA ALA A 374 -47.89 13.78 -6.11
C ALA A 374 -47.27 14.10 -4.73
N ASN A 375 -46.19 13.41 -4.38
CA ASN A 375 -45.47 13.56 -3.10
C ASN A 375 -44.22 14.46 -3.21
N GLY A 376 -44.00 15.12 -4.35
CA GLY A 376 -42.80 15.92 -4.62
C GLY A 376 -41.56 15.12 -5.05
N GLU A 377 -41.63 13.78 -5.10
CA GLU A 377 -40.54 12.95 -5.63
C GLU A 377 -40.46 13.05 -7.16
N GLU A 378 -39.24 13.09 -7.71
CA GLU A 378 -39.02 13.00 -9.14
C GLU A 378 -39.34 11.58 -9.65
N VAL A 379 -40.11 11.51 -10.73
CA VAL A 379 -40.57 10.28 -11.37
C VAL A 379 -40.05 10.24 -12.80
N PHE A 380 -39.44 9.12 -13.17
CA PHE A 380 -39.13 8.79 -14.55
C PHE A 380 -40.38 8.18 -15.20
N GLY A 381 -40.89 8.85 -16.23
CA GLY A 381 -41.96 8.35 -17.09
C GLY A 381 -41.39 7.95 -18.45
N LEU A 382 -41.75 6.76 -18.93
CA LEU A 382 -41.40 6.25 -20.25
C LEU A 382 -42.66 5.72 -20.93
N VAL A 383 -42.87 6.13 -22.17
CA VAL A 383 -43.99 5.70 -23.01
C VAL A 383 -43.43 5.13 -24.30
N TRP A 384 -43.81 3.89 -24.59
CA TRP A 384 -43.72 3.29 -25.91
C TRP A 384 -45.11 3.35 -26.55
N HIS A 385 -45.18 3.82 -27.79
CA HIS A 385 -46.41 3.90 -28.55
C HIS A 385 -46.18 3.38 -29.96
N GLU A 386 -47.01 2.43 -30.39
CA GLU A 386 -47.03 1.95 -31.76
C GLU A 386 -48.29 2.45 -32.47
N HIS A 387 -48.15 2.92 -33.70
CA HIS A 387 -49.27 3.38 -34.52
C HIS A 387 -49.12 2.98 -35.99
N ASP A 388 -50.21 3.17 -36.74
CA ASP A 388 -50.34 2.82 -38.17
C ASP A 388 -50.05 1.34 -38.46
N GLY A 389 -50.38 0.49 -37.49
CA GLY A 389 -50.27 -0.95 -37.57
C GLY A 389 -51.44 -1.65 -38.26
N PRO A 390 -51.23 -2.91 -38.70
CA PRO A 390 -52.36 -3.76 -39.05
C PRO A 390 -53.28 -3.96 -37.82
N PRO A 391 -54.58 -4.23 -38.03
CA PRO A 391 -55.49 -4.59 -36.95
C PRO A 391 -54.90 -5.73 -36.11
N LEU A 392 -54.76 -5.51 -34.80
CA LEU A 392 -54.33 -6.53 -33.87
C LEU A 392 -55.53 -7.41 -33.51
N ASP A 393 -55.45 -8.70 -33.83
CA ASP A 393 -56.42 -9.69 -33.33
C ASP A 393 -56.32 -9.68 -31.80
N GLY A 394 -57.40 -9.30 -31.12
CA GLY A 394 -57.46 -8.94 -29.70
C GLY A 394 -57.11 -10.03 -28.69
N GLU A 395 -56.43 -11.10 -29.11
CA GLU A 395 -55.83 -12.06 -28.20
C GLU A 395 -54.76 -11.38 -27.35
N LYS A 396 -55.05 -11.26 -26.05
CA LYS A 396 -54.09 -10.85 -25.03
C LYS A 396 -52.92 -11.83 -25.05
N ARG A 397 -51.86 -11.52 -25.79
CA ARG A 397 -50.66 -12.35 -25.89
C ARG A 397 -50.02 -12.48 -24.50
N ARG A 398 -50.25 -13.63 -23.87
CA ARG A 398 -49.63 -14.01 -22.60
C ARG A 398 -48.24 -14.55 -22.95
N GLY A 399 -47.27 -13.64 -22.84
CA GLY A 399 -45.90 -13.78 -23.29
C GLY A 399 -44.87 -13.58 -22.17
N PHE A 400 -43.65 -14.10 -22.28
CA PHE A 400 -42.55 -13.62 -21.41
C PHE A 400 -42.40 -12.09 -21.49
N GLY A 401 -42.50 -11.49 -22.69
CA GLY A 401 -42.53 -10.03 -22.85
C GLY A 401 -43.63 -9.35 -22.03
N SER A 402 -44.83 -9.93 -21.96
CA SER A 402 -45.90 -9.38 -21.12
C SER A 402 -45.56 -9.43 -19.62
N VAL A 403 -44.82 -10.45 -19.18
CA VAL A 403 -44.33 -10.58 -17.79
C VAL A 403 -43.21 -9.58 -17.51
N VAL A 404 -42.31 -9.35 -18.48
CA VAL A 404 -41.27 -8.33 -18.39
C VAL A 404 -41.89 -6.94 -18.22
N LEU A 405 -42.77 -6.57 -19.14
CA LEU A 405 -43.35 -5.23 -19.24
C LEU A 405 -44.31 -4.88 -18.10
N LYS A 406 -45.10 -5.85 -17.62
CA LYS A 406 -46.08 -5.62 -16.56
C LYS A 406 -45.53 -5.82 -15.15
N ARG A 407 -44.47 -6.64 -15.00
CA ARG A 407 -44.03 -7.09 -13.67
C ARG A 407 -42.53 -6.95 -13.46
N ILE A 408 -41.68 -7.61 -14.25
CA ILE A 408 -40.25 -7.71 -13.93
C ILE A 408 -39.58 -6.33 -13.97
N THR A 409 -39.74 -5.60 -15.08
CA THR A 409 -39.12 -4.28 -15.24
C THR A 409 -39.67 -3.26 -14.25
N PRO A 410 -41.01 -3.10 -14.10
CA PRO A 410 -41.55 -2.19 -13.08
C PRO A 410 -41.09 -2.52 -11.65
N GLN A 411 -41.15 -3.80 -11.22
CA GLN A 411 -40.76 -4.18 -9.87
C GLN A 411 -39.28 -3.93 -9.60
N ALA A 412 -38.41 -4.18 -10.58
CA ALA A 412 -36.98 -3.93 -10.45
C ALA A 412 -36.61 -2.44 -10.34
N LEU A 413 -37.46 -1.56 -10.88
CA LEU A 413 -37.29 -0.11 -10.83
C LEU A 413 -38.10 0.55 -9.70
N GLY A 414 -38.80 -0.25 -8.88
CA GLY A 414 -39.65 0.26 -7.81
C GLY A 414 -40.88 1.04 -8.33
N GLY A 415 -41.34 0.71 -9.54
CA GLY A 415 -42.37 1.43 -10.27
C GLY A 415 -43.54 0.56 -10.73
N THR A 416 -44.33 1.11 -11.65
CA THR A 416 -45.52 0.46 -12.25
C THR A 416 -45.44 0.45 -13.76
N GLY A 417 -45.90 -0.63 -14.39
CA GLY A 417 -45.95 -0.79 -15.84
C GLY A 417 -47.35 -1.13 -16.31
N GLN A 418 -47.84 -0.42 -17.32
CA GLN A 418 -49.16 -0.63 -17.92
C GLN A 418 -48.97 -0.92 -19.41
N LEU A 419 -49.52 -2.04 -19.88
CA LEU A 419 -49.44 -2.46 -21.28
C LEU A 419 -50.86 -2.59 -21.83
N GLU A 420 -51.15 -1.79 -22.85
CA GLU A 420 -52.44 -1.66 -23.51
C GLU A 420 -52.33 -2.09 -24.98
N PHE A 421 -53.36 -2.79 -25.46
CA PHE A 421 -53.47 -3.23 -26.85
C PHE A 421 -54.61 -2.43 -27.49
N GLY A 422 -54.28 -1.57 -28.43
CA GLY A 422 -55.24 -0.87 -29.28
C GLY A 422 -55.51 -1.65 -30.57
N GLU A 423 -56.44 -1.15 -31.39
CA GLU A 423 -56.77 -1.79 -32.67
C GLU A 423 -55.59 -1.76 -33.64
N HIS A 424 -54.82 -0.67 -33.66
CA HIS A 424 -53.72 -0.45 -34.63
C HIS A 424 -52.33 -0.36 -33.99
N GLY A 425 -52.16 -0.86 -32.77
CA GLY A 425 -50.88 -0.78 -32.09
C GLY A 425 -50.92 -1.12 -30.61
N VAL A 426 -49.75 -1.02 -29.98
CA VAL A 426 -49.52 -1.33 -28.57
C VAL A 426 -48.99 -0.07 -27.89
N SER A 427 -49.43 0.18 -26.67
CA SER A 427 -48.82 1.21 -25.81
C SER A 427 -48.34 0.59 -24.51
N TRP A 428 -47.11 0.93 -24.12
CA TRP A 428 -46.56 0.58 -22.82
C TRP A 428 -46.13 1.84 -22.08
N LYS A 429 -46.62 2.00 -20.85
CA LYS A 429 -46.25 3.10 -19.95
C LYS A 429 -45.54 2.54 -18.74
N LEU A 430 -44.37 3.09 -18.43
CA LEU A 430 -43.59 2.79 -17.25
C LEU A 430 -43.40 4.06 -16.44
N GLU A 431 -43.71 3.99 -15.15
CA GLU A 431 -43.43 5.04 -14.18
C GLU A 431 -42.60 4.46 -13.04
N ALA A 432 -41.48 5.10 -12.71
CA ALA A 432 -40.61 4.66 -11.62
C ALA A 432 -39.98 5.87 -10.91
N PRO A 433 -39.71 5.79 -9.58
CA PRO A 433 -39.00 6.86 -8.88
C PRO A 433 -37.62 7.08 -9.51
N LEU A 434 -37.27 8.33 -9.84
CA LEU A 434 -36.04 8.66 -10.57
C LEU A 434 -34.79 8.14 -9.86
N ARG A 435 -34.80 8.10 -8.52
CA ARG A 435 -33.71 7.55 -7.69
C ARG A 435 -33.33 6.10 -8.00
N TYR A 436 -34.24 5.28 -8.54
CA TYR A 436 -33.95 3.90 -8.93
C TYR A 436 -33.51 3.77 -10.38
N VAL A 437 -33.68 4.83 -11.18
CA VAL A 437 -33.42 4.85 -12.62
C VAL A 437 -32.15 5.64 -12.95
N LYS A 438 -32.05 6.90 -12.53
CA LYS A 438 -30.96 7.82 -12.86
C LYS A 438 -29.73 7.58 -11.99
N ASN A 439 -28.55 7.56 -12.60
CA ASN A 439 -27.27 7.53 -11.92
C ASN A 439 -26.93 8.95 -11.40
N SER A 440 -26.37 9.02 -10.19
CA SER A 440 -26.13 10.28 -9.47
C SER A 440 -24.85 11.02 -9.92
N LEU A 441 -24.14 10.52 -10.93
CA LEU A 441 -22.80 10.98 -11.31
C LEU A 441 -22.76 12.31 -12.10
N ASP A 442 -23.87 13.05 -12.21
CA ASP A 442 -23.90 14.39 -12.81
C ASP A 442 -23.21 15.49 -11.94
N GLU A 443 -22.58 15.14 -10.82
CA GLU A 443 -21.90 16.09 -9.91
C GLU A 443 -20.35 16.06 -9.97
N MET A 444 -19.75 15.44 -10.98
CA MET A 444 -18.28 15.48 -11.17
C MET A 444 -17.91 15.98 -12.56
N ASP A 445 -18.16 17.27 -12.81
CA ASP A 445 -17.43 18.08 -13.79
C ASP A 445 -16.65 19.19 -13.07
#